data_AF-A0A372FWW2-F1
#
_entry.id   AF-A0A372FWW2-F1
#
_cell.length_a   1.000
_cell.length_b   1.000
_cell.length_c   1.000
_cell.angle_alpha   90.00
_cell.angle_beta   90.00
_cell.angle_gamma   90.00
#
_symmetry.space_group_name_H-M   'P 1'
#
loop_
_entity.id
_entity.type
_entity.pdbx_description
1 polymer ?
#
loop_
_entity_poly.entity_id
_entity_poly.type
_entity_poly.pdbx_seq_one_letter_code
_entity_poly.pdbx_strand_id
1 'polypeptide(L)'
;MLGGLLDFSLSDVPADRVVWIKHFHPDDLDRAVAAAPPDAPAVIFQRTAGSLSQSTTITSSLDEMEALAGHLFPAWLPGAEGITTSAGGALAAVRSLAVAHAAGTAQYGPFLVDLAVGTLTGAGPHTQRHQPEVRARGLSRVLAAGFGRPACALLLRPPDNLDEGRTLALVRAAQWLVDHGRLAVWICGGSLAPGDWMPEVVFARPVREAPVVRSVPDAGGSGRSGMSAEGHSRRERPAGRSRRASRLGKPHPTSYTEVLLESALAKRAWATGRVWNHTVRPGPLVNPVRVDLLWKRERCVVELDGDDHRSAGKYAEDRNRDVMLQLNGYAVLRFTNTQVADDIENVLALLQQFLANRRRARKGS
;
A
#
# COMPACT_ATOMS: atom_id res chain seq x y z
N MET A 1 5.94 19.17 -26.86
CA MET A 1 5.27 17.88 -26.62
C MET A 1 5.04 17.74 -25.13
N LEU A 2 3.85 18.08 -24.64
CA LEU A 2 3.44 17.92 -23.25
C LEU A 2 2.62 16.63 -23.17
N GLY A 3 3.24 15.54 -22.70
CA GLY A 3 2.54 14.28 -22.46
C GLY A 3 1.69 14.38 -21.21
N GLY A 4 0.37 14.26 -21.35
CA GLY A 4 -0.55 14.14 -20.23
C GLY A 4 -0.27 12.85 -19.45
N LEU A 5 -0.17 12.97 -18.13
CA LEU A 5 -0.16 11.82 -17.23
C LEU A 5 -1.51 11.09 -17.35
N LEU A 6 -1.43 9.77 -17.53
CA LEU A 6 -2.58 8.89 -17.59
C LEU A 6 -2.82 8.34 -16.18
N ASP A 7 -4.03 8.49 -15.65
CA ASP A 7 -4.42 7.86 -14.37
C ASP A 7 -4.63 6.35 -14.61
N PHE A 8 -3.76 5.52 -14.03
CA PHE A 8 -3.97 4.08 -13.94
C PHE A 8 -4.94 3.79 -12.79
N SER A 9 -6.07 3.15 -13.08
CA SER A 9 -7.05 2.72 -12.09
C SER A 9 -6.94 1.22 -11.83
N LEU A 10 -6.82 0.83 -10.56
CA LEU A 10 -6.83 -0.59 -10.16
C LEU A 10 -8.16 -1.28 -10.46
N SER A 11 -9.25 -0.52 -10.59
CA SER A 11 -10.57 -1.06 -10.91
C SER A 11 -10.67 -1.65 -12.31
N ASP A 12 -9.80 -1.22 -13.22
CA ASP A 12 -9.81 -1.67 -14.61
C ASP A 12 -9.03 -2.97 -14.80
N VAL A 13 -8.34 -3.44 -13.75
CA VAL A 13 -7.55 -4.66 -13.77
C VAL A 13 -8.40 -5.82 -13.27
N PRO A 14 -8.53 -6.92 -14.04
CA PRO A 14 -9.23 -8.12 -13.60
C PRO A 14 -8.74 -8.61 -12.23
N ALA A 15 -9.69 -8.85 -11.32
CA ALA A 15 -9.42 -9.24 -9.93
C ALA A 15 -9.60 -10.74 -9.65
N ASP A 16 -9.62 -11.57 -10.71
CA ASP A 16 -9.97 -12.99 -10.67
C ASP A 16 -8.98 -13.91 -11.42
N ARG A 17 -7.94 -13.35 -12.04
CA ARG A 17 -7.02 -14.07 -12.93
C ARG A 17 -5.59 -13.55 -12.84
N VAL A 18 -4.68 -14.20 -13.57
CA VAL A 18 -3.31 -13.72 -13.77
C VAL A 18 -3.32 -12.58 -14.80
N VAL A 19 -2.77 -11.43 -14.45
CA VAL A 19 -2.71 -10.25 -15.32
C VAL A 19 -1.29 -9.70 -15.37
N TRP A 20 -0.80 -9.37 -16.55
CA TRP A 20 0.50 -8.70 -16.69
C TRP A 20 0.29 -7.21 -16.91
N ILE A 21 0.72 -6.41 -15.94
CA ILE A 21 0.55 -4.97 -15.99
C ILE A 21 1.82 -4.35 -16.55
N LYS A 22 1.73 -3.87 -17.79
CA LYS A 22 2.83 -3.15 -18.44
C LYS A 22 2.90 -1.73 -17.87
N HIS A 23 4.10 -1.27 -17.58
CA HIS A 23 4.38 0.11 -17.13
C HIS A 23 3.80 0.50 -15.76
N PHE A 24 3.55 -0.46 -14.87
CA PHE A 24 3.22 -0.16 -13.47
C PHE A 24 4.50 -0.09 -12.63
N HIS A 25 4.75 1.06 -11.99
CA HIS A 25 5.84 1.19 -11.03
C HIS A 25 5.32 0.89 -9.62
N PRO A 26 6.03 0.11 -8.78
CA PRO A 26 5.60 -0.19 -7.41
C PRO A 26 5.32 1.05 -6.57
N ASP A 27 6.02 2.15 -6.84
CA ASP A 27 5.79 3.38 -6.11
C ASP A 27 4.46 4.07 -6.52
N ASP A 28 3.82 3.70 -7.63
CA ASP A 28 2.46 4.17 -7.94
C ASP A 28 1.38 3.47 -7.10
N LEU A 29 1.74 2.43 -6.34
CA LEU A 29 0.79 1.56 -5.64
C LEU A 29 -0.10 2.27 -4.64
N ASP A 30 0.46 3.04 -3.71
CA ASP A 30 -0.37 3.70 -2.68
C ASP A 30 -1.34 4.71 -3.29
N ARG A 31 -0.94 5.35 -4.40
CA ARG A 31 -1.85 6.22 -5.16
C ARG A 31 -2.96 5.41 -5.79
N ALA A 32 -2.61 4.34 -6.50
CA ALA A 32 -3.56 3.49 -7.19
C ALA A 32 -4.58 2.91 -6.18
N VAL A 33 -4.11 2.46 -5.01
CA VAL A 33 -4.94 1.97 -3.89
C VAL A 33 -5.78 3.08 -3.26
N ALA A 34 -5.25 4.30 -3.13
CA ALA A 34 -5.98 5.44 -2.59
C ALA A 34 -7.09 5.95 -3.52
N ALA A 35 -6.92 5.82 -4.84
CA ALA A 35 -7.93 6.14 -5.84
C ALA A 35 -8.95 5.01 -6.03
N ALA A 36 -8.62 3.78 -5.59
CA ALA A 36 -9.47 2.61 -5.80
C ALA A 36 -10.79 2.69 -5.00
N PRO A 37 -11.93 2.37 -5.63
CA PRO A 37 -13.24 2.34 -4.98
C PRO A 37 -13.30 1.26 -3.89
N PRO A 38 -14.25 1.33 -2.93
CA PRO A 38 -14.33 0.41 -1.79
C PRO A 38 -14.37 -1.08 -2.14
N ASP A 39 -14.97 -1.42 -3.28
CA ASP A 39 -15.14 -2.77 -3.81
C ASP A 39 -13.89 -3.32 -4.54
N ALA A 40 -12.86 -2.50 -4.77
CA ALA A 40 -11.59 -2.96 -5.31
C ALA A 40 -10.88 -3.96 -4.37
N PRO A 41 -10.08 -4.89 -4.91
CA PRO A 41 -9.33 -5.84 -4.09
C PRO A 41 -8.28 -5.14 -3.22
N ALA A 42 -7.94 -5.76 -2.08
CA ALA A 42 -6.74 -5.44 -1.34
C ALA A 42 -5.52 -5.81 -2.18
N VAL A 43 -4.64 -4.85 -2.45
CA VAL A 43 -3.44 -5.10 -3.26
C VAL A 43 -2.24 -5.31 -2.35
N ILE A 44 -1.56 -6.43 -2.53
CA ILE A 44 -0.41 -6.85 -1.74
C ILE A 44 0.79 -6.89 -2.66
N PHE A 45 1.81 -6.10 -2.36
CA PHE A 45 3.04 -6.07 -3.14
C PHE A 45 4.05 -7.08 -2.60
N GLN A 46 4.62 -7.88 -3.50
CA GLN A 46 5.67 -8.84 -3.18
C GLN A 46 6.73 -8.88 -4.26
N ARG A 47 7.98 -9.05 -3.84
CA ARG A 47 9.10 -9.26 -4.75
C ARG A 47 9.39 -10.75 -4.81
N THR A 48 9.44 -11.31 -6.01
CA THR A 48 9.78 -12.73 -6.13
C THR A 48 11.29 -12.92 -6.10
N ALA A 49 11.77 -13.98 -5.44
CA ALA A 49 13.19 -14.30 -5.33
C ALA A 49 13.88 -14.53 -6.69
N GLY A 50 15.22 -14.46 -6.74
CA GLY A 50 16.00 -14.67 -7.98
C GLY A 50 16.02 -16.12 -8.50
N SER A 51 15.89 -17.11 -7.61
CA SER A 51 15.81 -18.54 -7.94
C SER A 51 14.35 -18.98 -8.09
N LEU A 52 13.75 -18.61 -9.22
CA LEU A 52 12.33 -18.90 -9.48
C LEU A 52 12.11 -20.33 -9.92
N SER A 53 11.57 -21.14 -9.01
CA SER A 53 10.82 -22.36 -9.34
C SER A 53 9.34 -22.14 -9.00
N GLN A 54 8.44 -22.96 -9.57
CA GLN A 54 7.02 -22.86 -9.25
C GLN A 54 6.77 -23.05 -7.74
N SER A 55 7.34 -24.11 -7.15
CA SER A 55 7.16 -24.43 -5.73
C SER A 55 7.77 -23.37 -4.81
N THR A 56 8.98 -22.89 -5.12
CA THR A 56 9.64 -21.84 -4.33
C THR A 56 8.84 -20.54 -4.35
N THR A 57 8.28 -20.18 -5.51
CA THR A 57 7.44 -18.97 -5.65
C THR A 57 6.15 -19.09 -4.85
N ILE A 58 5.47 -20.24 -4.90
CA ILE A 58 4.26 -20.49 -4.11
C ILE A 58 4.58 -20.39 -2.61
N THR A 59 5.58 -21.12 -2.13
CA THR A 59 5.92 -21.16 -0.70
C THR A 59 6.31 -19.78 -0.17
N SER A 60 7.17 -19.04 -0.88
CA SER A 60 7.57 -17.69 -0.49
C SER A 60 6.39 -16.72 -0.47
N SER A 61 5.52 -16.76 -1.50
CA SER A 61 4.33 -15.90 -1.55
C SER A 61 3.40 -16.16 -0.36
N LEU A 62 3.17 -17.43 -0.02
CA LEU A 62 2.33 -17.82 1.12
C LEU A 62 2.95 -17.44 2.48
N ASP A 63 4.26 -17.61 2.64
CA ASP A 63 4.96 -17.23 3.87
C ASP A 63 4.95 -15.70 4.07
N GLU A 64 5.10 -14.92 3.01
CA GLU A 64 4.98 -13.46 3.05
C GLU A 64 3.54 -12.99 3.32
N MET A 65 2.55 -13.66 2.73
CA MET A 65 1.13 -13.43 3.02
C MET A 65 0.79 -13.73 4.50
N GLU A 66 1.35 -14.81 5.07
CA GLU A 66 1.20 -15.14 6.49
C GLU A 66 1.85 -14.09 7.40
N ALA A 67 3.06 -13.64 7.06
CA ALA A 67 3.73 -12.57 7.81
C ALA A 67 2.90 -11.28 7.82
N LEU A 68 2.36 -10.88 6.66
CA LEU A 68 1.48 -9.72 6.55
C LEU A 68 0.15 -9.91 7.31
N ALA A 69 -0.43 -11.11 7.29
CA ALA A 69 -1.60 -11.41 8.09
C ALA A 69 -1.30 -11.23 9.58
N GLY A 70 -0.13 -11.67 10.05
CA GLY A 70 0.33 -11.43 11.41
C GLY A 70 0.44 -9.93 11.75
N HIS A 71 0.94 -9.12 10.81
CA HIS A 71 1.02 -7.66 10.94
C HIS A 71 -0.34 -6.97 11.00
N LEU A 72 -1.34 -7.52 10.32
CA LEU A 72 -2.71 -7.00 10.34
C LEU A 72 -3.51 -7.46 11.56
N PHE A 73 -3.01 -8.38 12.39
CA PHE A 73 -3.74 -8.81 13.58
C PHE A 73 -3.87 -7.64 14.59
N PRO A 74 -5.05 -7.42 15.21
CA PRO A 74 -6.28 -8.21 15.14
C PRO A 74 -7.33 -7.73 14.11
N ALA A 75 -6.97 -6.89 13.14
CA ALA A 75 -7.93 -6.24 12.23
C ALA A 75 -8.83 -7.22 11.44
N TRP A 76 -8.34 -8.43 11.17
CA TRP A 76 -9.11 -9.49 10.48
C TRP A 76 -9.83 -10.46 11.44
N LEU A 77 -9.67 -10.31 12.76
CA LEU A 77 -10.34 -11.14 13.77
C LEU A 77 -11.15 -10.26 14.74
N PRO A 78 -12.43 -9.97 14.42
CA PRO A 78 -13.30 -9.18 15.28
C PRO A 78 -13.38 -9.72 16.70
N GLY A 79 -13.27 -8.83 17.69
CA GLY A 79 -13.28 -9.16 19.12
C GLY A 79 -11.91 -9.41 19.74
N ALA A 80 -10.83 -9.46 18.94
CA ALA A 80 -9.47 -9.63 19.44
C ALA A 80 -8.73 -8.29 19.69
N GLU A 81 -9.38 -7.12 19.54
CA GLU A 81 -8.75 -5.79 19.65
C GLU A 81 -8.08 -5.50 20.99
N GLY A 82 -8.53 -6.15 22.07
CA GLY A 82 -7.96 -6.02 23.41
C GLY A 82 -6.91 -7.09 23.77
N ILE A 83 -6.64 -8.04 22.87
CA ILE A 83 -5.77 -9.17 23.15
C ILE A 83 -4.38 -8.90 22.58
N THR A 84 -3.50 -8.35 23.42
CA THR A 84 -2.15 -7.91 23.01
C THR A 84 -1.03 -8.78 23.55
N THR A 85 -1.34 -9.80 24.36
CA THR A 85 -0.34 -10.71 24.95
C THR A 85 -0.84 -12.15 24.92
N SER A 86 0.07 -13.11 24.87
CA SER A 86 -0.24 -14.54 24.96
C SER A 86 -0.45 -15.05 26.39
N ALA A 87 -0.45 -14.18 27.40
CA ALA A 87 -0.54 -14.54 28.81
C ALA A 87 -1.97 -14.90 29.25
N GLY A 88 -2.08 -15.72 30.29
CA GLY A 88 -3.35 -16.08 30.91
C GLY A 88 -4.35 -16.72 29.94
N GLY A 89 -5.61 -16.26 29.97
CA GLY A 89 -6.70 -16.79 29.13
C GLY A 89 -6.68 -16.33 27.67
N ALA A 90 -5.72 -15.50 27.26
CA ALA A 90 -5.68 -14.89 25.93
C ALA A 90 -5.70 -15.91 24.79
N LEU A 91 -4.92 -16.99 24.91
CA LEU A 91 -4.84 -18.04 23.88
C LEU A 91 -6.17 -18.78 23.72
N ALA A 92 -6.88 -19.06 24.82
CA ALA A 92 -8.19 -19.69 24.78
C ALA A 92 -9.24 -18.75 24.17
N ALA A 93 -9.20 -17.46 24.53
CA ALA A 93 -10.08 -16.44 23.95
C ALA A 93 -9.87 -16.29 22.44
N VAL A 94 -8.61 -16.16 21.98
CA VAL A 94 -8.29 -16.07 20.54
C VAL A 94 -8.72 -17.32 19.79
N ARG A 95 -8.51 -18.52 20.35
CA ARG A 95 -9.01 -19.76 19.77
C ARG A 95 -10.53 -19.74 19.57
N SER A 96 -11.28 -19.38 20.61
CA SER A 96 -12.74 -19.31 20.55
C SER A 96 -13.23 -18.27 19.53
N LEU A 97 -12.60 -17.10 19.48
CA LEU A 97 -12.90 -16.06 18.49
C LEU A 97 -12.62 -16.54 17.06
N ALA A 98 -11.47 -17.20 16.83
CA ALA A 98 -11.12 -17.74 15.52
C ALA A 98 -12.10 -18.83 15.07
N VAL A 99 -12.52 -19.74 15.96
CA VAL A 99 -13.53 -20.77 15.65
C VAL A 99 -14.86 -20.12 15.27
N ALA A 100 -15.34 -19.17 16.09
CA ALA A 100 -16.60 -18.48 15.83
C ALA A 100 -16.56 -17.68 14.51
N HIS A 101 -15.45 -16.97 14.25
CA HIS A 101 -15.27 -16.20 13.03
C HIS A 101 -15.19 -17.11 11.79
N ALA A 102 -14.49 -18.24 11.89
CA ALA A 102 -14.39 -19.19 10.79
C ALA A 102 -15.75 -19.78 10.42
N ALA A 103 -16.59 -20.11 11.41
CA ALA A 103 -17.95 -20.59 11.19
C ALA A 103 -18.82 -19.55 10.46
N GLY A 104 -18.72 -18.27 10.86
CA GLY A 104 -19.47 -17.18 10.22
C GLY A 104 -18.99 -16.77 8.83
N THR A 105 -17.75 -17.11 8.45
CA THR A 105 -17.13 -16.71 7.17
C THR A 105 -16.81 -17.87 6.24
N ALA A 106 -17.26 -19.09 6.59
CA ALA A 106 -16.94 -20.34 5.89
C ALA A 106 -15.42 -20.52 5.63
N GLN A 107 -14.59 -20.05 6.56
CA GLN A 107 -13.14 -20.30 6.55
C GLN A 107 -12.83 -21.64 7.21
N TYR A 108 -11.69 -22.23 6.86
CA TYR A 108 -11.24 -23.45 7.50
C TYR A 108 -10.78 -23.14 8.94
N GLY A 109 -11.60 -23.53 9.92
CA GLY A 109 -11.40 -23.20 11.33
C GLY A 109 -10.02 -23.54 11.89
N PRO A 110 -9.48 -24.76 11.67
CA PRO A 110 -8.15 -25.11 12.15
C PRO A 110 -7.05 -24.17 11.63
N PHE A 111 -7.11 -23.81 10.35
CA PHE A 111 -6.16 -22.84 9.77
C PHE A 111 -6.25 -21.48 10.46
N LEU A 112 -7.45 -20.93 10.65
CA LEU A 112 -7.62 -19.59 11.23
C LEU A 112 -7.19 -19.57 12.71
N VAL A 113 -7.46 -20.64 13.45
CA VAL A 113 -7.00 -20.81 14.83
C VAL A 113 -5.48 -20.78 14.90
N ASP A 114 -4.82 -21.52 14.02
CA ASP A 114 -3.35 -21.60 14.01
C ASP A 114 -2.71 -20.29 13.62
N LEU A 115 -3.30 -19.60 12.63
CA LEU A 115 -2.87 -18.27 12.25
C LEU A 115 -2.96 -17.29 13.43
N ALA A 116 -4.10 -17.26 14.13
CA ALA A 116 -4.34 -16.33 15.23
C ALA A 116 -3.48 -16.63 16.46
N VAL A 117 -3.38 -17.91 16.85
CA VAL A 117 -2.55 -18.34 17.99
C VAL A 117 -1.07 -18.15 17.70
N GLY A 118 -0.62 -18.52 16.51
CA GLY A 118 0.76 -18.35 16.11
C GLY A 118 1.16 -16.87 16.07
N THR A 119 0.31 -16.01 15.52
CA THR A 119 0.53 -14.56 15.52
C THR A 119 0.66 -14.01 16.94
N LEU A 120 -0.22 -14.43 17.86
CA LEU A 120 -0.21 -13.95 19.25
C LEU A 120 1.00 -14.45 20.04
N THR A 121 1.49 -15.65 19.74
CA THR A 121 2.67 -16.23 20.42
C THR A 121 3.99 -15.78 19.81
N GLY A 122 3.98 -15.24 18.58
CA GLY A 122 5.18 -14.88 17.84
C GLY A 122 6.05 -16.08 17.46
N ALA A 123 5.48 -17.29 17.48
CA ALA A 123 6.12 -18.47 16.93
C ALA A 123 6.34 -18.26 15.42
N GLY A 124 7.39 -18.88 14.84
CA GLY A 124 7.66 -18.83 13.40
C GLY A 124 6.49 -19.36 12.55
N PRO A 125 6.68 -19.56 11.23
CA PRO A 125 5.59 -19.96 10.33
C PRO A 125 4.75 -21.09 10.93
N HIS A 126 3.50 -20.80 11.21
CA HIS A 126 2.64 -21.64 12.05
C HIS A 126 1.48 -22.21 11.25
N THR A 127 1.27 -21.74 10.02
CA THR A 127 0.32 -22.35 9.09
C THR A 127 0.93 -23.35 8.10
N GLN A 128 2.27 -23.52 8.08
CA GLN A 128 2.97 -24.44 7.16
C GLN A 128 2.59 -25.92 7.31
N ARG A 129 1.99 -26.30 8.45
CA ARG A 129 1.45 -27.65 8.64
C ARG A 129 0.19 -27.94 7.83
N HIS A 130 -0.47 -26.90 7.33
CA HIS A 130 -1.64 -27.03 6.45
C HIS A 130 -1.17 -27.19 5.02
N GLN A 131 -1.98 -27.90 4.22
CA GLN A 131 -1.77 -28.01 2.78
C GLN A 131 -1.68 -26.61 2.14
N PRO A 132 -0.81 -26.40 1.15
CA PRO A 132 -0.63 -25.09 0.52
C PRO A 132 -1.95 -24.46 0.04
N GLU A 133 -2.89 -25.25 -0.48
CA GLU A 133 -4.19 -24.78 -0.97
C GLU A 133 -5.04 -24.18 0.15
N VAL A 134 -5.01 -24.81 1.34
CA VAL A 134 -5.68 -24.30 2.54
C VAL A 134 -5.06 -22.97 2.97
N ARG A 135 -3.72 -22.87 2.94
CA ARG A 135 -3.01 -21.62 3.23
C ARG A 135 -3.38 -20.53 2.23
N ALA A 136 -3.34 -20.82 0.94
CA ALA A 136 -3.66 -19.86 -0.11
C ALA A 136 -5.08 -19.29 0.05
N ARG A 137 -6.07 -20.16 0.23
CA ARG A 137 -7.48 -19.77 0.40
C ARG A 137 -7.73 -19.04 1.72
N GLY A 138 -7.06 -19.44 2.79
CA GLY A 138 -7.19 -18.84 4.11
C GLY A 138 -6.55 -17.45 4.16
N LEU A 139 -5.29 -17.34 3.72
CA LEU A 139 -4.55 -16.08 3.73
C LEU A 139 -5.18 -15.03 2.81
N SER A 140 -5.69 -15.41 1.63
CA SER A 140 -6.37 -14.44 0.75
C SER A 140 -7.57 -13.77 1.42
N ARG A 141 -8.39 -14.54 2.13
CA ARG A 141 -9.56 -14.05 2.87
C ARG A 141 -9.17 -13.23 4.08
N VAL A 142 -8.18 -13.70 4.84
CA VAL A 142 -7.68 -12.99 6.03
C VAL A 142 -7.13 -11.62 5.64
N LEU A 143 -6.34 -11.54 4.57
CA LEU A 143 -5.76 -10.29 4.11
C LEU A 143 -6.85 -9.36 3.55
N ALA A 144 -7.77 -9.86 2.72
CA ALA A 144 -8.90 -9.09 2.24
C ALA A 144 -9.71 -8.48 3.41
N ALA A 145 -10.04 -9.29 4.41
CA ALA A 145 -10.75 -8.84 5.61
C ALA A 145 -9.95 -7.82 6.44
N GLY A 146 -8.64 -8.05 6.64
CA GLY A 146 -7.77 -7.14 7.39
C GLY A 146 -7.64 -5.76 6.75
N PHE A 147 -7.69 -5.72 5.41
CA PHE A 147 -7.71 -4.49 4.63
C PHE A 147 -9.12 -3.89 4.46
N GLY A 148 -10.17 -4.58 4.93
CA GLY A 148 -11.56 -4.16 4.75
C GLY A 148 -12.03 -4.18 3.28
N ARG A 149 -11.51 -5.12 2.49
CA ARG A 149 -11.79 -5.28 1.06
C ARG A 149 -12.51 -6.61 0.78
N PRO A 150 -13.30 -6.71 -0.29
CA PRO A 150 -14.04 -7.94 -0.60
C PRO A 150 -13.17 -9.05 -1.19
N ALA A 151 -12.00 -8.69 -1.75
CA ALA A 151 -11.09 -9.60 -2.43
C ALA A 151 -9.64 -9.20 -2.19
N CYS A 152 -8.71 -10.04 -2.65
CA CYS A 152 -7.27 -9.86 -2.55
C CYS A 152 -6.64 -9.99 -3.94
N ALA A 153 -5.65 -9.14 -4.23
CA ALA A 153 -4.82 -9.18 -5.42
C ALA A 153 -3.34 -9.14 -5.02
N LEU A 154 -2.57 -10.08 -5.53
CA LEU A 154 -1.13 -10.18 -5.29
C LEU A 154 -0.38 -9.53 -6.45
N LEU A 155 0.27 -8.39 -6.21
CA LEU A 155 1.13 -7.72 -7.16
C LEU A 155 2.57 -8.23 -7.01
N LEU A 156 2.98 -9.11 -7.92
CA LEU A 156 4.30 -9.70 -8.01
C LEU A 156 5.23 -8.82 -8.85
N ARG A 157 6.41 -8.50 -8.31
CA ARG A 157 7.53 -7.92 -9.04
C ARG A 157 8.63 -8.98 -9.24
N PRO A 158 8.76 -9.55 -10.45
CA PRO A 158 9.89 -10.41 -10.78
C PRO A 158 11.24 -9.67 -10.80
N PRO A 159 12.35 -10.41 -10.69
CA PRO A 159 13.68 -9.92 -11.04
C PRO A 159 13.72 -9.36 -12.46
N ASP A 160 14.60 -8.38 -12.67
CA ASP A 160 14.88 -7.88 -14.01
C ASP A 160 15.50 -9.00 -14.87
N ASN A 161 15.15 -9.04 -16.16
CA ASN A 161 15.67 -10.01 -17.14
C ASN A 161 15.39 -11.48 -16.79
N LEU A 162 14.12 -11.86 -16.69
CA LEU A 162 13.71 -13.26 -16.61
C LEU A 162 13.99 -14.01 -17.93
N ASP A 163 14.52 -15.23 -17.84
CA ASP A 163 14.51 -16.16 -18.97
C ASP A 163 13.12 -16.80 -19.14
N GLU A 164 12.92 -17.51 -20.26
CA GLU A 164 11.65 -18.15 -20.59
C GLU A 164 11.22 -19.22 -19.56
N GLY A 165 12.17 -20.03 -19.07
CA GLY A 165 11.89 -21.09 -18.10
C GLY A 165 11.42 -20.55 -16.75
N ARG A 166 12.07 -19.49 -16.26
CA ARG A 166 11.70 -18.79 -15.03
C ARG A 166 10.39 -18.01 -15.19
N THR A 167 10.15 -17.45 -16.37
CA THR A 167 8.86 -16.80 -16.71
C THR A 167 7.72 -17.82 -16.64
N LEU A 168 7.89 -19.00 -17.25
CA LEU A 168 6.91 -20.08 -17.19
C LEU A 168 6.67 -20.55 -15.74
N ALA A 169 7.74 -20.72 -14.94
CA ALA A 169 7.63 -21.11 -13.54
C ALA A 169 6.84 -20.10 -12.70
N LEU A 170 7.11 -18.80 -12.88
CA LEU A 170 6.39 -17.71 -12.22
C LEU A 170 4.92 -17.71 -12.60
N VAL A 171 4.59 -17.84 -13.88
CA VAL A 171 3.19 -17.86 -14.34
C VAL A 171 2.46 -19.08 -13.78
N ARG A 172 3.08 -20.26 -13.79
CA ARG A 172 2.46 -21.47 -13.20
C ARG A 172 2.23 -21.32 -11.71
N ALA A 173 3.12 -20.63 -11.00
CA ALA A 173 2.91 -20.31 -9.58
C ALA A 173 1.75 -19.31 -9.41
N ALA A 174 1.72 -18.25 -10.22
CA ALA A 174 0.64 -17.26 -10.23
C ALA A 174 -0.72 -17.90 -10.52
N GLN A 175 -0.80 -18.77 -11.53
CA GLN A 175 -2.03 -19.49 -11.87
C GLN A 175 -2.47 -20.41 -10.73
N TRP A 176 -1.53 -21.14 -10.12
CA TRP A 176 -1.83 -21.97 -8.95
C TRP A 176 -2.39 -21.14 -7.78
N LEU A 177 -1.85 -19.94 -7.54
CA LEU A 177 -2.35 -19.01 -6.51
C LEU A 177 -3.76 -18.49 -6.83
N VAL A 178 -4.06 -18.19 -8.09
CA VAL A 178 -5.42 -17.84 -8.54
C VAL A 178 -6.40 -18.99 -8.29
N ASP A 179 -6.04 -20.19 -8.76
CA ASP A 179 -6.91 -21.36 -8.73
C ASP A 179 -7.26 -21.78 -7.29
N HIS A 180 -6.28 -21.78 -6.40
CA HIS A 180 -6.44 -22.28 -5.03
C HIS A 180 -6.68 -21.17 -4.01
N GLY A 181 -6.07 -20.00 -4.19
CA GLY A 181 -6.24 -18.84 -3.32
C GLY A 181 -7.52 -18.04 -3.62
N ARG A 182 -8.07 -18.16 -4.84
CA ARG A 182 -9.22 -17.34 -5.31
C ARG A 182 -8.94 -15.85 -5.13
N LEU A 183 -7.74 -15.46 -5.52
CA LEU A 183 -7.20 -14.11 -5.49
C LEU A 183 -6.71 -13.75 -6.91
N ALA A 184 -6.59 -12.47 -7.22
CA ALA A 184 -5.96 -12.05 -8.48
C ALA A 184 -4.43 -12.11 -8.33
N VAL A 185 -3.70 -12.42 -9.39
CA VAL A 185 -2.24 -12.23 -9.41
C VAL A 185 -1.88 -11.28 -10.52
N TRP A 186 -1.26 -10.16 -10.16
CA TRP A 186 -0.81 -9.15 -11.09
C TRP A 186 0.72 -9.18 -11.14
N ILE A 187 1.30 -9.24 -12.34
CA ILE A 187 2.75 -9.28 -12.52
C ILE A 187 3.18 -7.96 -13.16
N CYS A 188 4.09 -7.22 -12.50
CA CYS A 188 4.62 -5.95 -12.99
C CYS A 188 6.05 -6.10 -13.51
N GLY A 189 6.32 -5.68 -14.76
CA GLY A 189 7.66 -5.80 -15.34
C GLY A 189 7.71 -5.79 -16.87
N GLY A 190 8.88 -5.50 -17.44
CA GLY A 190 9.03 -5.11 -18.85
C GLY A 190 9.73 -6.08 -19.81
N SER A 191 10.45 -7.12 -19.37
CA SER A 191 11.43 -7.74 -20.28
C SER A 191 10.94 -8.87 -21.17
N LEU A 192 9.90 -9.62 -20.81
CA LEU A 192 9.29 -10.60 -21.71
C LEU A 192 7.79 -10.65 -21.43
N ALA A 193 7.00 -10.19 -22.39
CA ALA A 193 5.64 -10.65 -22.45
C ALA A 193 5.69 -12.16 -22.73
N PRO A 194 4.97 -13.00 -21.98
CA PRO A 194 4.79 -14.38 -22.38
C PRO A 194 4.28 -14.43 -23.82
N GLY A 195 4.87 -15.30 -24.65
CA GLY A 195 4.51 -15.42 -26.07
C GLY A 195 3.05 -15.87 -26.28
N ASP A 196 2.63 -15.97 -27.54
CA ASP A 196 1.26 -16.32 -27.98
C ASP A 196 0.72 -17.66 -27.44
N TRP A 197 1.52 -18.45 -26.73
CA TRP A 197 1.16 -19.74 -26.15
C TRP A 197 0.45 -19.67 -24.79
N MET A 198 0.24 -18.47 -24.22
CA MET A 198 -0.29 -18.30 -22.87
C MET A 198 -1.65 -17.59 -22.85
N PRO A 199 -2.66 -18.10 -22.11
CA PRO A 199 -4.01 -17.58 -22.17
C PRO A 199 -4.13 -16.18 -21.56
N GLU A 200 -4.89 -15.32 -22.25
CA GLU A 200 -5.50 -14.05 -21.86
C GLU A 200 -4.76 -13.22 -20.79
N VAL A 201 -3.47 -12.97 -21.03
CA VAL A 201 -2.76 -11.91 -20.33
C VAL A 201 -3.30 -10.57 -20.84
N VAL A 202 -4.29 -10.02 -20.14
CA VAL A 202 -4.81 -8.69 -20.46
C VAL A 202 -3.75 -7.66 -20.12
N PHE A 203 -3.16 -7.05 -21.14
CA PHE A 203 -2.32 -5.89 -20.93
C PHE A 203 -3.21 -4.68 -20.61
N ALA A 204 -3.30 -4.32 -19.34
CA ALA A 204 -3.81 -3.00 -19.00
C ALA A 204 -2.82 -1.95 -19.57
N ARG A 205 -3.22 -1.30 -20.67
CA ARG A 205 -2.57 -0.07 -21.15
C ARG A 205 -3.38 1.10 -20.62
N PRO A 206 -2.74 2.14 -20.08
CA PRO A 206 -3.47 3.36 -19.77
C PRO A 206 -4.11 3.91 -21.05
N VAL A 207 -5.44 4.13 -21.01
CA VAL A 207 -6.24 4.59 -22.16
C VAL A 207 -5.81 6.00 -22.54
N ARG A 208 -5.20 6.16 -23.72
CA ARG A 208 -5.05 7.47 -24.37
C ARG A 208 -6.41 7.89 -24.91
N GLU A 209 -7.09 8.82 -24.24
CA GLU A 209 -8.03 9.67 -24.97
C GLU A 209 -7.22 10.72 -25.75
N ALA A 210 -7.32 10.68 -27.08
CA ALA A 210 -6.74 11.70 -27.93
C ALA A 210 -7.44 13.05 -27.62
N PRO A 211 -6.70 14.17 -27.56
CA PRO A 211 -7.33 15.45 -27.33
C PRO A 211 -8.26 15.76 -28.50
N VAL A 212 -9.57 15.84 -28.23
CA VAL A 212 -10.52 16.48 -29.14
C VAL A 212 -10.10 17.94 -29.23
N VAL A 213 -9.43 18.29 -30.32
CA VAL A 213 -9.18 19.68 -30.68
C VAL A 213 -10.55 20.30 -30.96
N ARG A 214 -11.15 20.95 -29.95
CA ARG A 214 -12.18 21.94 -30.19
C ARG A 214 -11.49 23.12 -30.86
N SER A 215 -11.67 23.22 -32.17
CA SER A 215 -11.32 24.41 -32.94
C SER A 215 -11.97 25.63 -32.29
N VAL A 216 -11.14 26.52 -31.75
CA VAL A 216 -11.56 27.88 -31.38
C VAL A 216 -11.80 28.62 -32.69
N PRO A 217 -12.98 29.21 -32.94
CA PRO A 217 -13.17 30.06 -34.10
C PRO A 217 -12.32 31.32 -33.97
N ASP A 218 -11.71 31.68 -35.08
CA ASP A 218 -10.83 32.83 -35.28
C ASP A 218 -11.49 34.14 -34.80
N ALA A 219 -10.80 34.90 -33.95
CA ALA A 219 -11.29 36.18 -33.45
C ALA A 219 -10.84 37.31 -34.41
N GLY A 220 -11.64 37.54 -35.45
CA GLY A 220 -11.54 38.70 -36.32
C GLY A 220 -12.74 39.64 -36.18
N GLY A 221 -12.54 40.76 -35.45
CA GLY A 221 -13.08 42.07 -35.83
C GLY A 221 -14.56 42.42 -35.59
N SER A 222 -14.74 43.40 -34.70
CA SER A 222 -15.70 44.53 -34.75
C SER A 222 -17.11 44.38 -34.17
N GLY A 223 -17.48 45.35 -33.30
CA GLY A 223 -18.86 45.88 -33.23
C GLY A 223 -19.56 45.93 -31.87
N ARG A 224 -19.47 47.10 -31.21
CA ARG A 224 -20.52 47.82 -30.45
C ARG A 224 -21.22 47.20 -29.20
N SER A 225 -21.01 47.90 -28.08
CA SER A 225 -22.00 48.47 -27.14
C SER A 225 -23.20 47.64 -26.65
N GLY A 226 -23.24 47.43 -25.32
CA GLY A 226 -24.46 47.11 -24.57
C GLY A 226 -24.20 46.81 -23.10
N MET A 227 -24.46 47.78 -22.22
CA MET A 227 -24.52 47.60 -20.76
C MET A 227 -25.73 46.75 -20.36
N SER A 228 -25.55 45.81 -19.40
CA SER A 228 -26.49 45.38 -18.34
C SER A 228 -25.91 44.12 -17.67
N ALA A 229 -25.47 44.19 -16.42
CA ALA A 229 -26.23 43.86 -15.20
C ALA A 229 -26.07 42.39 -14.76
N GLU A 230 -25.42 42.24 -13.61
CA GLU A 230 -25.60 41.22 -12.56
C GLU A 230 -25.57 39.72 -12.93
N GLY A 231 -24.51 39.07 -12.45
CA GLY A 231 -24.43 37.63 -12.30
C GLY A 231 -23.24 37.28 -11.41
N HIS A 232 -23.47 37.23 -10.10
CA HIS A 232 -22.48 36.79 -9.12
C HIS A 232 -22.11 35.32 -9.39
N SER A 233 -21.10 35.10 -10.23
CA SER A 233 -20.43 33.81 -10.39
C SER A 233 -19.71 33.49 -9.09
N ARG A 234 -20.37 32.67 -8.28
CA ARG A 234 -19.80 31.96 -7.13
C ARG A 234 -18.55 31.24 -7.63
N ARG A 235 -17.36 31.78 -7.35
CA ARG A 235 -16.09 31.09 -7.56
C ARG A 235 -16.18 29.73 -6.85
N GLU A 236 -16.36 28.68 -7.64
CA GLU A 236 -16.25 27.32 -7.16
C GLU A 236 -14.83 27.14 -6.63
N ARG A 237 -14.77 26.87 -5.33
CA ARG A 237 -13.53 26.49 -4.64
C ARG A 237 -13.08 25.18 -5.30
N PRO A 238 -11.79 25.01 -5.66
CA PRO A 238 -11.31 23.73 -6.15
C PRO A 238 -11.65 22.66 -5.12
N ALA A 239 -12.30 21.60 -5.57
CA ALA A 239 -12.75 20.49 -4.75
C ALA A 239 -11.60 20.03 -3.84
N GLY A 240 -11.78 20.26 -2.55
CA GLY A 240 -10.85 19.80 -1.53
C GLY A 240 -10.75 18.28 -1.60
N ARG A 241 -9.50 17.80 -1.57
CA ARG A 241 -9.10 16.40 -1.34
C ARG A 241 -10.23 15.60 -0.71
N SER A 242 -10.73 14.59 -1.43
CA SER A 242 -11.58 13.55 -0.85
C SER A 242 -10.88 13.04 0.41
N ARG A 243 -11.49 13.37 1.55
CA ARG A 243 -10.87 13.30 2.87
C ARG A 243 -10.83 11.83 3.28
N ARG A 244 -9.65 11.22 3.17
CA ARG A 244 -9.34 9.90 3.71
C ARG A 244 -9.89 9.78 5.14
N ALA A 245 -10.68 8.76 5.43
CA ALA A 245 -11.06 8.37 6.79
C ALA A 245 -9.88 7.67 7.49
N SER A 246 -8.72 8.31 7.51
CA SER A 246 -7.54 7.79 8.21
C SER A 246 -7.72 8.05 9.70
N ARG A 247 -7.55 7.00 10.51
CA ARG A 247 -7.58 7.15 11.97
C ARG A 247 -6.30 7.86 12.40
N LEU A 248 -6.44 9.07 12.94
CA LEU A 248 -5.35 9.83 13.55
C LEU A 248 -4.56 8.92 14.51
N GLY A 249 -3.24 8.84 14.33
CA GLY A 249 -2.34 8.09 15.20
C GLY A 249 -2.12 6.63 14.84
N LYS A 250 -2.76 6.08 13.81
CA LYS A 250 -2.53 4.71 13.31
C LYS A 250 -2.08 4.72 11.85
N PRO A 251 -1.28 3.72 11.41
CA PRO A 251 -1.01 3.54 10.00
C PRO A 251 -2.34 3.40 9.25
N HIS A 252 -2.38 3.83 8.00
CA HIS A 252 -3.53 3.64 7.16
C HIS A 252 -3.76 2.14 7.00
N PRO A 253 -4.93 1.61 7.39
CA PRO A 253 -5.15 0.17 7.39
C PRO A 253 -5.03 -0.43 5.98
N THR A 254 -5.22 0.38 4.93
CA THR A 254 -5.11 -0.04 3.52
C THR A 254 -3.79 0.31 2.84
N SER A 255 -2.81 0.92 3.53
CA SER A 255 -1.47 1.09 2.96
C SER A 255 -0.59 -0.05 3.44
N TYR A 256 -0.19 -0.92 2.50
CA TYR A 256 0.74 -2.00 2.77
C TYR A 256 2.06 -1.45 3.36
N THR A 257 2.58 -0.37 2.79
CA THR A 257 3.82 0.28 3.22
C THR A 257 3.73 0.80 4.66
N GLU A 258 2.65 1.50 5.01
CA GLU A 258 2.46 2.01 6.38
C GLU A 258 2.33 0.87 7.40
N VAL A 259 1.55 -0.17 7.07
CA VAL A 259 1.35 -1.34 7.96
C VAL A 259 2.66 -2.10 8.17
N LEU A 260 3.42 -2.32 7.10
CA LEU A 260 4.69 -3.03 7.14
C LEU A 260 5.72 -2.27 8.00
N LEU A 261 5.87 -0.96 7.77
CA LEU A 261 6.78 -0.13 8.54
C LEU A 261 6.36 -0.05 10.02
N GLU A 262 5.07 0.14 10.31
CA GLU A 262 4.59 0.18 11.70
C GLU A 262 4.88 -1.12 12.44
N SER A 263 4.65 -2.26 11.79
CA SER A 263 4.86 -3.57 12.39
C SER A 263 6.32 -3.84 12.71
N ALA A 264 7.22 -3.36 11.84
CA ALA A 264 8.66 -3.46 12.08
C ALA A 264 9.11 -2.52 13.20
N LEU A 265 8.61 -1.28 13.23
CA LEU A 265 8.90 -0.30 14.30
C LEU A 265 8.36 -0.74 15.66
N ALA A 266 7.19 -1.38 15.72
CA ALA A 266 6.59 -1.86 16.96
C ALA A 266 7.47 -2.85 17.73
N LYS A 267 8.33 -3.60 17.03
CA LYS A 267 9.28 -4.55 17.60
C LYS A 267 10.56 -3.89 18.14
N ARG A 268 10.72 -2.56 17.99
CA ARG A 268 11.96 -1.85 18.34
C ARG A 268 11.73 -0.88 19.50
N ALA A 269 12.40 -1.10 20.62
CA ALA A 269 12.29 -0.24 21.81
C ALA A 269 12.66 1.23 21.56
N TRP A 270 13.57 1.50 20.61
CA TRP A 270 13.98 2.86 20.27
C TRP A 270 12.90 3.66 19.52
N ALA A 271 11.94 2.98 18.89
CA ALA A 271 10.93 3.57 18.00
C ALA A 271 9.69 4.09 18.74
N THR A 272 9.74 4.20 20.07
CA THR A 272 8.66 4.75 20.89
C THR A 272 8.40 6.24 20.60
N GLY A 273 7.19 6.71 20.91
CA GLY A 273 6.78 8.12 20.74
C GLY A 273 6.42 8.54 19.32
N ARG A 274 6.31 7.58 18.40
CA ARG A 274 5.85 7.80 17.02
C ARG A 274 4.33 7.93 16.94
N VAL A 275 3.83 8.71 15.99
CA VAL A 275 2.41 8.91 15.73
C VAL A 275 2.20 8.96 14.22
N TRP A 276 1.27 8.15 13.70
CA TRP A 276 0.92 8.14 12.28
C TRP A 276 -0.13 9.19 11.92
N ASN A 277 -0.18 9.55 10.64
CA ASN A 277 -1.22 10.36 10.00
C ASN A 277 -1.53 11.64 10.76
N HIS A 278 -0.47 12.32 11.25
CA HIS A 278 -0.60 13.45 12.15
C HIS A 278 -0.57 14.78 11.40
N THR A 279 -1.32 15.77 11.90
CA THR A 279 -1.27 17.13 11.36
C THR A 279 -0.32 17.98 12.18
N VAL A 280 0.80 18.37 11.57
CA VAL A 280 1.73 19.37 12.10
C VAL A 280 1.20 20.76 11.75
N ARG A 281 1.20 21.66 12.72
CA ARG A 281 0.94 23.09 12.52
C ARG A 281 2.24 23.85 12.74
N PRO A 282 3.02 24.12 11.68
CA PRO A 282 4.35 24.73 11.84
C PRO A 282 4.26 26.15 12.41
N GLY A 283 3.20 26.90 12.09
CA GLY A 283 2.93 28.22 12.65
C GLY A 283 1.49 28.68 12.43
N PRO A 284 1.07 29.80 13.05
CA PRO A 284 -0.32 30.28 13.02
C PRO A 284 -0.80 30.73 11.64
N LEU A 285 0.12 31.13 10.75
CA LEU A 285 -0.16 31.60 9.39
C LEU A 285 0.19 30.55 8.31
N VAL A 286 0.52 29.33 8.72
CA VAL A 286 0.97 28.27 7.82
C VAL A 286 -0.12 27.22 7.72
N ASN A 287 -0.45 26.83 6.50
CA ASN A 287 -1.40 25.74 6.28
C ASN A 287 -0.93 24.48 7.01
N PRO A 288 -1.80 23.83 7.81
CA PRO A 288 -1.44 22.60 8.50
C PRO A 288 -0.95 21.55 7.50
N VAL A 289 0.17 20.91 7.83
CA VAL A 289 0.79 19.87 7.01
C VAL A 289 0.47 18.54 7.66
N ARG A 290 -0.22 17.66 6.93
CA ARG A 290 -0.41 16.28 7.36
C ARG A 290 0.77 15.46 6.88
N VAL A 291 1.35 14.70 7.80
CA VAL A 291 2.53 13.85 7.59
C VAL A 291 2.18 12.39 7.89
N ASP A 292 2.86 11.45 7.24
CA ASP A 292 2.58 10.03 7.40
C ASP A 292 3.02 9.52 8.77
N LEU A 293 4.25 9.79 9.19
CA LEU A 293 4.78 9.34 10.48
C LEU A 293 5.60 10.44 11.17
N LEU A 294 5.41 10.58 12.49
CA LEU A 294 6.01 11.68 13.26
C LEU A 294 6.56 11.23 14.62
N TRP A 295 7.82 11.56 14.89
CA TRP A 295 8.37 11.68 16.24
C TRP A 295 8.40 13.13 16.68
N LYS A 296 7.40 13.55 17.47
CA LYS A 296 7.19 14.95 17.87
C LYS A 296 8.39 15.55 18.62
N ARG A 297 8.95 14.81 19.57
CA ARG A 297 10.02 15.29 20.45
C ARG A 297 11.34 15.47 19.68
N GLU A 298 11.63 14.56 18.77
CA GLU A 298 12.81 14.58 17.91
C GLU A 298 12.64 15.52 16.70
N ARG A 299 11.40 16.01 16.47
CA ARG A 299 10.99 16.76 15.27
C ARG A 299 11.40 16.01 13.99
N CYS A 300 11.13 14.72 13.95
CA CYS A 300 11.39 13.87 12.79
C CYS A 300 10.06 13.52 12.13
N VAL A 301 9.87 14.02 10.91
CA VAL A 301 8.81 13.63 10.00
C VAL A 301 9.35 12.56 9.07
N VAL A 302 8.55 11.53 8.83
CA VAL A 302 8.79 10.53 7.80
C VAL A 302 7.59 10.55 6.86
N GLU A 303 7.85 10.69 5.57
CA GLU A 303 6.84 10.56 4.50
C GLU A 303 7.14 9.28 3.70
N LEU A 304 6.09 8.54 3.38
CA LEU A 304 6.17 7.34 2.55
C LEU A 304 5.68 7.72 1.15
N ASP A 305 6.63 7.97 0.27
CA ASP A 305 6.34 8.48 -1.06
C ASP A 305 6.08 7.33 -2.06
N GLY A 306 4.99 7.49 -2.81
CA GLY A 306 4.91 6.98 -4.16
C GLY A 306 5.63 7.94 -5.11
N ASP A 307 6.45 7.42 -6.01
CA ASP A 307 7.45 8.15 -6.79
C ASP A 307 6.77 8.91 -7.93
N ASP A 308 6.02 9.95 -7.58
CA ASP A 308 5.36 10.75 -8.58
C ASP A 308 5.29 12.20 -8.17
N HIS A 309 6.47 12.78 -8.31
CA HIS A 309 6.62 14.20 -8.25
C HIS A 309 6.36 14.90 -9.60
N ARG A 310 6.10 14.25 -10.75
CA ARG A 310 6.28 14.88 -12.08
C ARG A 310 5.18 15.81 -12.64
N SER A 311 4.55 16.65 -11.82
CA SER A 311 3.76 17.79 -12.35
C SER A 311 4.18 19.13 -11.76
N ALA A 312 4.53 20.09 -12.63
CA ALA A 312 5.18 21.36 -12.28
C ALA A 312 4.42 22.19 -11.21
N GLY A 313 3.09 22.09 -11.16
CA GLY A 313 2.27 22.78 -10.14
C GLY A 313 2.28 22.11 -8.76
N LYS A 314 2.37 20.77 -8.70
CA LYS A 314 2.35 20.00 -7.44
C LYS A 314 3.73 20.00 -6.73
N TYR A 315 4.82 20.09 -7.51
CA TYR A 315 6.18 20.27 -6.99
C TYR A 315 6.33 21.50 -6.07
N ALA A 316 5.72 22.63 -6.44
CA ALA A 316 5.89 23.87 -5.70
C ALA A 316 5.19 23.83 -4.34
N GLU A 317 3.99 23.24 -4.26
CA GLU A 317 3.24 23.11 -3.01
C GLU A 317 3.91 22.15 -2.03
N ASP A 318 4.42 21.00 -2.50
CA ASP A 318 5.10 20.04 -1.64
C ASP A 318 6.49 20.53 -1.21
N ARG A 319 7.26 21.21 -2.09
CA ARG A 319 8.50 21.89 -1.65
C ARG A 319 8.22 22.97 -0.62
N ASN A 320 7.16 23.75 -0.80
CA ASN A 320 6.78 24.75 0.19
C ASN A 320 6.44 24.08 1.53
N ARG A 321 5.74 22.93 1.55
CA ARG A 321 5.50 22.19 2.80
C ARG A 321 6.79 21.74 3.47
N ASP A 322 7.71 21.15 2.72
CA ASP A 322 8.98 20.66 3.26
C ASP A 322 9.83 21.80 3.81
N VAL A 323 9.93 22.91 3.07
CA VAL A 323 10.61 24.12 3.53
C VAL A 323 9.97 24.64 4.81
N MET A 324 8.65 24.69 4.90
CA MET A 324 7.97 25.16 6.11
C MET A 324 8.18 24.22 7.31
N LEU A 325 8.20 22.91 7.10
CA LEU A 325 8.56 21.95 8.15
C LEU A 325 10.00 22.19 8.63
N GLN A 326 10.94 22.34 7.69
CA GLN A 326 12.37 22.58 7.97
C GLN A 326 12.62 23.89 8.72
N LEU A 327 11.99 25.00 8.28
CA LEU A 327 12.07 26.29 8.98
C LEU A 327 11.55 26.23 10.42
N ASN A 328 10.65 25.29 10.71
CA ASN A 328 10.13 25.03 12.06
C ASN A 328 10.91 23.93 12.82
N GLY A 329 12.10 23.58 12.32
CA GLY A 329 13.05 22.68 12.96
C GLY A 329 12.72 21.19 12.82
N TYR A 330 11.79 20.83 11.93
CA TYR A 330 11.54 19.44 11.56
C TYR A 330 12.57 18.97 10.52
N ALA A 331 13.05 17.74 10.68
CA ALA A 331 13.65 17.01 9.56
C ALA A 331 12.56 16.19 8.88
N VAL A 332 12.60 16.15 7.55
CA VAL A 332 11.72 15.32 6.73
C VAL A 332 12.59 14.24 6.09
N LEU A 333 12.33 12.99 6.43
CA LEU A 333 12.93 11.82 5.79
C LEU A 333 11.89 11.20 4.86
N ARG A 334 12.27 10.87 3.64
CA ARG A 334 11.39 10.29 2.62
C ARG A 334 11.88 8.89 2.28
N PHE A 335 10.98 7.92 2.28
CA PHE A 335 11.24 6.57 1.82
C PHE A 335 10.22 6.19 0.77
N THR A 336 10.66 5.58 -0.33
CA THR A 336 9.73 5.04 -1.31
C THR A 336 9.10 3.74 -0.82
N ASN A 337 7.95 3.39 -1.38
CA ASN A 337 7.33 2.08 -1.17
C ASN A 337 8.30 0.94 -1.47
N THR A 338 9.05 1.09 -2.56
CA THR A 338 10.09 0.15 -2.94
C THR A 338 11.17 0.03 -1.87
N GLN A 339 11.64 1.14 -1.27
CA GLN A 339 12.65 1.08 -0.20
C GLN A 339 12.13 0.36 1.05
N VAL A 340 10.88 0.61 1.46
CA VAL A 340 10.29 -0.03 2.62
C VAL A 340 10.03 -1.51 2.37
N ALA A 341 9.57 -1.88 1.18
CA ALA A 341 9.32 -3.27 0.82
C ALA A 341 10.61 -4.07 0.58
N ASP A 342 11.61 -3.47 -0.09
CA ASP A 342 12.83 -4.18 -0.51
C ASP A 342 13.91 -4.21 0.58
N ASP A 343 13.99 -3.19 1.46
CA ASP A 343 15.08 -3.07 2.44
C ASP A 343 14.64 -2.37 3.74
N ILE A 344 13.66 -2.98 4.40
CA ILE A 344 13.10 -2.44 5.65
C ILE A 344 14.15 -2.30 6.75
N GLU A 345 15.13 -3.19 6.84
CA GLU A 345 16.14 -3.12 7.90
C GLU A 345 17.08 -1.92 7.70
N ASN A 346 17.43 -1.56 6.46
CA ASN A 346 18.15 -0.32 6.19
C ASN A 346 17.31 0.92 6.52
N VAL A 347 16.02 0.94 6.18
CA VAL A 347 15.09 2.02 6.57
C VAL A 347 15.08 2.17 8.10
N LEU A 348 14.96 1.07 8.84
CA LEU A 348 15.01 1.07 10.31
C LEU A 348 16.36 1.57 10.86
N ALA A 349 17.48 1.15 10.26
CA ALA A 349 18.82 1.56 10.68
C ALA A 349 19.02 3.08 10.53
N LEU A 350 18.60 3.64 9.38
CA LEU A 350 18.64 5.08 9.12
C LEU A 350 17.78 5.86 10.11
N LEU A 351 16.55 5.40 10.35
CA LEU A 351 15.65 5.99 11.35
C LEU A 351 16.24 5.95 12.76
N GLN A 352 16.77 4.81 13.17
CA GLN A 352 17.38 4.65 14.49
C GLN A 352 18.57 5.60 14.68
N GLN A 353 19.47 5.65 13.69
CA GLN A 353 20.64 6.52 13.72
C GLN A 353 20.23 8.00 13.80
N PHE A 354 19.27 8.42 12.96
CA PHE A 354 18.79 9.79 12.94
C PHE A 354 18.17 10.20 14.28
N LEU A 355 17.27 9.38 14.84
CA LEU A 355 16.62 9.66 16.12
C LEU A 355 17.62 9.65 17.27
N ALA A 356 18.59 8.74 17.27
CA ALA A 356 19.65 8.71 18.28
C ALA A 356 20.47 10.01 18.28
N ASN A 357 20.84 10.50 17.10
CA ASN A 357 21.57 11.76 16.95
C ASN A 357 20.75 12.96 17.45
N ARG A 358 19.47 13.05 17.06
CA ARG A 358 18.56 14.10 17.55
C ARG A 358 18.38 14.08 19.07
N ARG A 359 18.28 12.88 19.66
CA ARG A 359 18.15 12.70 21.12
C ARG A 359 19.42 13.11 21.86
N ARG A 360 20.61 12.87 21.30
CA ARG A 360 21.90 13.31 21.87
C ARG A 360 22.07 14.82 21.80
N ALA A 361 21.83 15.42 20.64
CA ALA A 361 21.94 16.87 20.45
C ALA A 361 21.04 17.67 21.41
N ARG A 362 19.87 17.14 21.74
CA ARG A 362 18.93 17.76 22.69
C ARG A 362 19.21 17.51 24.17
N LYS A 363 20.11 16.58 24.51
CA LYS A 363 20.53 16.34 25.90
C LYS A 363 21.75 17.19 26.28
N GLY A 364 22.50 17.66 25.28
CA GLY A 364 23.67 18.53 25.47
C GLY A 364 23.35 20.03 25.33
N SER A 365 22.08 20.39 25.13
CA SER A 365 21.52 21.74 25.14
C SER A 365 20.52 21.85 26.27
#